data_AF-A0A818JVD6-F1
#
_entry.id   AF-A0A818JVD6-F1
#
_cell.length_a   1.000
_cell.length_b   1.000
_cell.length_c   1.000
_cell.angle_alpha   90.00
_cell.angle_beta   90.00
_cell.angle_gamma   90.00
#
_symmetry.space_group_name_H-M   'P 1'
#
loop_
_entity.id
_entity.type
_entity.pdbx_description
1 polymer ?
#
loop_
_entity_poly.entity_id
_entity_poly.type
_entity_poly.pdbx_seq_one_letter_code
_entity_poly.pdbx_strand_id
1 'polypeptide(L)'
;MQATQMSPATMRQKCRTIENYLVVWADANIDLNNADCQPVLTQLRGAVNQVSTCTTATECIQLLNDNKEETTFVISSGALGQHLLPDIHPLPKLNAVYAFCSRKQFHKE
;
A
#
# COMPACT_ATOMS: atom_id res chain seq x y z
N MET A 1 35.67 19.87 47.47
CA MET A 1 35.73 18.56 46.79
C MET A 1 34.35 18.31 46.19
N GLN A 2 34.34 18.18 44.86
CA GLN A 2 33.34 17.59 43.95
C GLN A 2 31.86 18.05 44.02
N ALA A 3 31.46 18.73 42.94
CA ALA A 3 30.08 18.87 42.50
C ALA A 3 29.64 17.57 41.81
N THR A 4 28.58 16.93 42.31
CA THR A 4 27.95 15.78 41.68
C THR A 4 27.23 16.24 40.41
N GLN A 5 27.79 15.93 39.25
CA GLN A 5 27.14 16.12 37.97
C GLN A 5 26.02 15.09 37.80
N MET A 6 24.77 15.54 37.77
CA MET A 6 23.64 14.74 37.29
C MET A 6 23.75 14.63 35.76
N SER A 7 23.94 13.41 35.28
CA SER A 7 23.94 13.09 33.85
C SER A 7 22.55 13.32 33.27
N PRO A 8 22.40 13.97 32.09
CA PRO A 8 21.12 14.04 31.43
C PRO A 8 20.81 12.64 30.91
N ALA A 9 19.88 11.94 31.59
CA ALA A 9 19.23 10.77 31.02
C ALA A 9 18.62 11.20 29.68
N THR A 10 19.24 10.78 28.58
CA THR A 10 18.72 11.00 27.24
C THR A 10 17.41 10.23 27.16
N MET A 11 16.30 10.90 27.44
CA MET A 11 14.98 10.44 27.08
C MET A 11 14.99 10.34 25.55
N ARG A 12 15.28 9.14 25.03
CA ARG A 12 15.04 8.81 23.63
C ARG A 12 13.54 8.96 23.43
N GLN A 13 13.09 10.16 23.07
CA GLN A 13 11.80 10.32 22.42
C GLN A 13 11.84 9.36 21.24
N LYS A 14 11.11 8.25 21.34
CA LYS A 14 10.65 7.53 20.14
C LYS A 14 9.77 8.54 19.41
N CYS A 15 10.40 9.37 18.57
CA CYS A 15 9.70 10.03 17.50
C CYS A 15 9.11 8.88 16.68
N ARG A 16 7.84 8.53 16.93
CA ARG A 16 7.10 7.67 16.03
C ARG A 16 6.96 8.51 14.77
N THR A 17 7.89 8.37 13.84
CA THR A 17 7.66 8.82 12.47
C THR A 17 6.35 8.16 12.06
N ILE A 18 5.32 8.97 11.80
CA ILE A 18 4.08 8.47 11.24
C ILE A 18 4.46 8.05 9.83
N GLU A 19 4.70 6.76 9.63
CA GLU A 19 4.89 6.20 8.30
C GLU A 19 3.54 6.33 7.59
N ASN A 20 3.50 7.19 6.56
CA ASN A 20 2.33 7.30 5.73
C ASN A 20 2.32 6.12 4.75
N TYR A 21 1.30 5.29 4.86
CA TYR A 21 1.10 4.15 3.97
C TYR A 21 0.06 4.48 2.90
N LEU A 22 0.45 4.24 1.65
CA LEU A 22 -0.46 4.22 0.51
C LEU A 22 -0.78 2.76 0.15
N VAL A 23 -2.06 2.47 -0.06
CA VAL A 23 -2.52 1.26 -0.72
C VAL A 23 -3.08 1.62 -2.08
N VAL A 24 -2.57 0.96 -3.13
CA VAL A 24 -3.12 1.02 -4.48
C VAL A 24 -3.83 -0.29 -4.77
N TRP A 25 -5.14 -0.24 -4.94
CA TRP A 25 -5.96 -1.39 -5.33
C TRP A 25 -6.10 -1.41 -6.86
N ALA A 26 -5.35 -2.31 -7.49
CA ALA A 26 -5.24 -2.50 -8.93
C ALA A 26 -6.13 -3.66 -9.42
N ASP A 27 -7.32 -3.35 -9.91
CA ASP A 27 -8.24 -4.34 -10.48
C ASP A 27 -9.05 -3.73 -11.62
N ALA A 28 -9.01 -4.38 -12.79
CA ALA A 28 -9.68 -3.90 -14.00
C ALA A 28 -11.21 -3.87 -13.89
N ASN A 29 -11.77 -4.64 -12.96
CA ASN A 29 -13.22 -4.77 -12.76
C ASN A 29 -13.67 -4.26 -11.39
N ILE A 30 -12.86 -3.44 -10.72
CA ILE A 30 -13.24 -2.91 -9.41
C ILE A 30 -14.50 -2.05 -9.52
N ASP A 31 -15.52 -2.42 -8.76
CA ASP A 31 -16.69 -1.60 -8.53
C ASP A 31 -16.73 -1.25 -7.04
N LEU A 32 -16.38 0.00 -6.72
CA LEU A 32 -16.38 0.47 -5.34
C LEU A 32 -17.79 0.49 -4.74
N ASN A 33 -18.86 0.52 -5.54
CA ASN A 33 -20.24 0.47 -5.03
C ASN A 33 -20.69 -0.96 -4.71
N ASN A 34 -19.90 -1.97 -5.06
CA ASN A 34 -20.19 -3.36 -4.72
C ASN A 34 -20.22 -3.53 -3.19
N ALA A 35 -21.28 -4.19 -2.70
CA ALA A 35 -21.45 -4.52 -1.29
C ALA A 35 -20.28 -5.34 -0.71
N ASP A 36 -19.59 -6.12 -1.54
CA ASP A 36 -18.41 -6.89 -1.14
C ASP A 36 -17.17 -6.00 -0.97
N CYS A 37 -17.07 -4.89 -1.71
CA CYS A 37 -15.91 -4.00 -1.69
C CYS A 37 -15.94 -3.01 -0.53
N GLN A 38 -17.12 -2.53 -0.13
CA GLN A 38 -17.28 -1.52 0.92
C GLN A 38 -16.68 -1.90 2.28
N PRO A 39 -16.89 -3.13 2.80
CA PRO A 39 -16.28 -3.56 4.06
C PRO A 39 -14.75 -3.62 4.00
N VAL A 40 -14.20 -4.07 2.87
CA VAL A 40 -12.75 -4.14 2.65
C VAL A 40 -12.16 -2.74 2.56
N LEU A 41 -12.78 -1.85 1.79
CA LEU A 41 -12.35 -0.46 1.66
C LEU A 41 -12.38 0.28 3.01
N THR A 42 -13.40 0.03 3.82
CA THR A 42 -13.52 0.60 5.17
C THR A 42 -12.38 0.12 6.07
N GLN A 43 -12.07 -1.18 6.05
CA GLN A 43 -10.93 -1.72 6.81
C GLN A 43 -9.59 -1.15 6.34
N LEU A 44 -9.37 -1.07 5.02
CA LEU A 44 -8.14 -0.50 4.46
C LEU A 44 -7.97 0.96 4.90
N ARG A 45 -9.01 1.78 4.76
CA ARG A 45 -8.99 3.20 5.19
C ARG A 45 -8.80 3.38 6.70
N GLY A 46 -9.13 2.38 7.52
CA GLY A 46 -8.85 2.39 8.96
C GLY A 46 -7.40 2.02 9.30
N ALA A 47 -6.69 1.33 8.40
CA ALA A 47 -5.34 0.84 8.62
C ALA A 47 -4.24 1.70 7.95
N VAL A 48 -4.58 2.41 6.87
CA VAL A 48 -3.62 3.16 6.05
C VAL A 48 -4.08 4.58 5.79
N ASN A 49 -3.15 5.46 5.43
CA ASN A 49 -3.42 6.88 5.25
C ASN A 49 -4.25 7.16 4.00
N GLN A 50 -3.96 6.41 2.93
CA GLN A 50 -4.59 6.62 1.64
C GLN A 50 -4.85 5.29 0.94
N VAL A 51 -6.05 5.18 0.38
CA VAL A 51 -6.42 4.10 -0.53
C VAL A 51 -6.76 4.71 -1.88
N SER A 52 -6.01 4.33 -2.91
CA SER A 52 -6.24 4.70 -4.30
C SER A 52 -6.60 3.46 -5.11
N THR A 53 -7.34 3.64 -6.20
CA THR A 53 -7.71 2.56 -7.13
C THR A 53 -7.13 2.84 -8.51
N CYS A 54 -6.82 1.78 -9.25
CA CYS A 54 -6.51 1.88 -10.67
C CYS A 54 -7.06 0.65 -11.40
N THR A 55 -7.48 0.84 -12.64
CA THR A 55 -8.14 -0.18 -13.48
C THR A 55 -7.29 -0.63 -14.65
N THR A 56 -6.21 0.12 -14.94
CA THR A 56 -5.28 -0.18 -16.04
C THR A 56 -3.84 -0.15 -15.55
N ALA A 57 -2.94 -0.88 -16.20
CA ALA A 57 -1.54 -0.92 -15.80
C ALA A 57 -0.89 0.47 -15.91
N THR A 58 -1.17 1.20 -16.99
CA THR A 58 -0.69 2.57 -17.20
C THR A 58 -1.13 3.52 -16.09
N GLU A 59 -2.41 3.49 -15.71
CA GLU A 59 -2.93 4.30 -14.60
C GLU A 59 -2.24 3.95 -13.29
N CYS A 60 -2.05 2.65 -13.00
CA CYS A 60 -1.35 2.22 -11.80
C CYS A 60 0.10 2.73 -11.77
N ILE A 61 0.84 2.65 -12.88
CA ILE A 61 2.22 3.11 -12.98
C ILE A 61 2.29 4.64 -12.78
N GLN A 62 1.38 5.40 -13.39
CA GLN A 62 1.29 6.85 -13.18
C GLN A 62 1.04 7.18 -11.72
N LEU A 63 0.05 6.52 -11.11
CA LEU A 63 -0.31 6.72 -9.71
C LEU A 63 0.87 6.39 -8.78
N LEU A 64 1.57 5.28 -9.05
CA LEU A 64 2.78 4.92 -8.30
C LEU A 64 3.88 5.97 -8.47
N ASN A 65 4.14 6.44 -9.69
CA ASN A 65 5.19 7.43 -9.96
C ASN A 65 4.91 8.80 -9.33
N ASP A 66 3.67 9.28 -9.41
CA ASP A 66 3.25 10.59 -8.91
C ASP A 66 3.16 10.66 -7.38
N ASN A 67 2.98 9.50 -6.72
CA ASN A 67 2.90 9.45 -5.27
C ASN A 67 4.26 9.71 -4.60
N LYS A 68 4.20 10.58 -3.59
CA LYS A 68 5.34 10.99 -2.75
C LYS A 68 5.50 10.13 -1.50
N GLU A 69 4.54 9.24 -1.24
CA GLU A 69 4.55 8.40 -0.04
C GLU A 69 5.71 7.42 -0.07
N GLU A 70 6.41 7.33 1.06
CA GLU A 70 7.66 6.57 1.21
C GLU A 70 7.42 5.07 1.17
N THR A 71 6.23 4.62 1.58
CA THR A 71 5.82 3.22 1.56
C THR A 71 4.50 3.02 0.83
N THR A 72 4.56 2.33 -0.32
CA THR A 72 3.38 1.95 -1.09
C THR A 72 3.20 0.43 -1.14
N PHE A 73 1.95 -0.01 -0.95
CA PHE A 73 1.50 -1.38 -1.13
C PHE A 73 0.58 -1.46 -2.34
N VAL A 74 0.73 -2.50 -3.16
CA VAL A 74 -0.20 -2.76 -4.28
C VAL A 74 -0.98 -4.03 -3.99
N ILE A 75 -2.30 -3.94 -4.02
CA ILE A 75 -3.22 -5.08 -4.00
C ILE A 75 -3.71 -5.27 -5.43
N SER A 76 -3.40 -6.39 -6.07
CA SER A 76 -3.78 -6.60 -7.47
C SER A 76 -4.66 -7.84 -7.66
N SER A 77 -5.60 -7.75 -8.60
CA SER A 77 -6.28 -8.93 -9.15
C SER A 77 -5.29 -9.81 -9.92
N GLY A 78 -5.57 -11.11 -10.04
CA GLY A 78 -4.70 -12.03 -10.79
C GLY A 78 -4.48 -11.59 -12.25
N ALA A 79 -5.54 -11.14 -12.93
CA ALA A 79 -5.47 -10.76 -14.34
C ALA A 79 -4.67 -9.46 -14.58
N LEU A 80 -4.94 -8.40 -13.81
CA LEU A 80 -4.19 -7.15 -13.95
C LEU A 80 -2.76 -7.29 -13.39
N GLY A 81 -2.60 -8.06 -12.32
CA GLY A 81 -1.31 -8.31 -11.68
C GLY A 81 -0.30 -8.98 -12.61
N GLN A 82 -0.73 -9.93 -13.44
CA GLN A 82 0.16 -10.58 -14.42
C GLN A 82 0.83 -9.58 -15.38
N HIS A 83 0.13 -8.51 -15.74
CA HIS A 83 0.63 -7.48 -16.66
C HIS A 83 1.34 -6.34 -15.93
N LEU A 84 0.84 -5.97 -14.75
CA LEU A 84 1.34 -4.85 -13.96
C LEU A 84 2.65 -5.17 -13.23
N LEU A 85 2.76 -6.38 -12.68
CA LEU A 85 3.88 -6.78 -11.80
C LEU A 85 5.27 -6.59 -12.42
N PRO A 86 5.53 -6.98 -13.68
CA PRO A 86 6.85 -6.79 -14.28
C PRO A 86 7.31 -5.34 -14.30
N ASP A 87 6.39 -4.39 -14.46
CA ASP A 87 6.70 -2.96 -14.57
C ASP A 87 6.89 -2.28 -13.20
N ILE A 88 6.18 -2.75 -12.18
CA ILE A 88 6.19 -2.10 -10.85
C ILE A 88 7.17 -2.74 -9.87
N HIS A 89 7.51 -4.03 -10.04
CA HIS A 89 8.43 -4.75 -9.16
C HIS A 89 9.82 -4.10 -9.04
N PRO A 90 10.39 -3.46 -10.09
CA PRO A 90 11.66 -2.75 -9.97
C PRO A 90 11.60 -1.44 -9.17
N LEU A 91 10.41 -0.93 -8.83
CA LEU A 91 10.26 0.37 -8.16
C LEU A 91 10.72 0.29 -6.69
N PRO A 92 11.71 1.09 -6.25
CA PRO A 92 12.28 1.01 -4.91
C PRO A 92 11.29 1.28 -3.76
N LYS A 93 10.21 2.02 -4.05
CA LYS A 93 9.17 2.43 -3.09
C LYS A 93 8.07 1.38 -2.85
N LEU A 94 8.15 0.26 -3.55
CA LEU A 94 7.14 -0.80 -3.50
C LEU A 94 7.56 -1.87 -2.48
N ASN A 95 6.89 -1.90 -1.32
CA ASN A 95 7.28 -2.81 -0.22
C ASN A 95 6.69 -4.21 -0.38
N ALA A 96 5.50 -4.34 -0.93
CA ALA A 96 4.89 -5.64 -1.21
C ALA A 96 3.78 -5.53 -2.26
N VAL A 97 3.60 -6.62 -3.01
CA VAL A 97 2.44 -6.81 -3.87
C VAL A 97 1.65 -8.01 -3.37
N TYR A 98 0.38 -7.77 -3.02
CA TYR A 98 -0.55 -8.81 -2.60
C TYR A 98 -1.49 -9.11 -3.76
N ALA A 99 -1.27 -10.24 -4.43
CA ALA A 99 -2.21 -10.77 -5.41
C ALA A 99 -3.34 -11.50 -4.69
N PHE A 100 -4.50 -10.87 -4.55
CA PHE A 100 -5.67 -11.50 -3.93
C PHE A 100 -6.58 -12.07 -5.02
N CYS A 101 -6.74 -13.40 -5.03
CA CYS A 101 -7.64 -14.11 -5.93
C CYS A 101 -8.72 -14.82 -5.12
N SER A 102 -9.88 -14.18 -4.93
CA SER A 102 -11.00 -14.74 -4.16
C SER A 102 -11.88 -15.72 -4.94
N ARG A 103 -11.72 -15.87 -6.27
CA ARG A 103 -12.58 -16.75 -7.09
C ARG A 103 -11.77 -17.60 -8.08
N LYS A 104 -11.54 -18.87 -7.71
CA LYS A 104 -10.90 -19.89 -8.57
C LYS A 104 -11.66 -20.17 -9.88
N GLN A 105 -12.95 -19.86 -9.93
CA GLN A 105 -13.86 -20.11 -11.06
C GLN A 105 -13.66 -19.22 -12.30
N PHE A 106 -12.76 -18.22 -12.24
CA PHE A 106 -12.37 -17.41 -13.41
C PHE A 106 -10.94 -17.69 -13.90
N HIS A 107 -10.24 -18.68 -13.32
CA HIS A 107 -9.11 -19.32 -13.98
C HIS A 107 -9.68 -20.24 -15.06
N LYS A 108 -9.83 -19.75 -16.29
CA LYS A 108 -9.77 -20.62 -17.45
C LYS A 108 -8.30 -20.69 -17.85
N GLU A 109 -7.74 -21.89 -17.71
CA GLU A 109 -6.46 -22.29 -18.31
C GLU A 109 -6.52 -22.21 -19.84
#